data_AF-A0A2K8XGB0-F1
#
_entry.id   AF-A0A2K8XGB0-F1
#
_cell.length_a   1.000
_cell.length_b   1.000
_cell.length_c   1.000
_cell.angle_alpha   90.00
_cell.angle_beta   90.00
_cell.angle_gamma   90.00
#
_symmetry.space_group_name_H-M   'P 1'
#
loop_
_entity.id
_entity.type
_entity.pdbx_description
1 polymer ?
#
loop_
_entity_poly.entity_id
_entity_poly.type
_entity_poly.pdbx_seq_one_letter_code
_entity_poly.pdbx_strand_id
1 'polypeptide(L)'
;MMHIPTGLDNYGGLMWNNRETVNITKDRDTLSLSFQNVFLELVDSKKTQIKGILTSHTHFDGLRCLYNSDSADAKKLIAVSLCTPEITINHGNNPGFKLFEYNADTLDVLQLSYAKPTVSSGQFEFFGDNYSFKNTYVISDPKEIIYESIAGMDSEEVVEYMSEILAVKNYKTNKIVRTYDFMKVMNVLKNQ
;
A
#
# COMPACT_ATOMS: atom_id res chain seq x y z
N MET A 1 7.91 -9.05 2.71
CA MET A 1 6.86 -8.72 3.70
C MET A 1 7.47 -7.92 4.83
N MET A 2 6.77 -6.93 5.38
CA MET A 2 7.23 -6.11 6.51
C MET A 2 6.08 -5.88 7.49
N HIS A 3 6.37 -5.72 8.78
CA HIS A 3 5.33 -5.30 9.73
C HIS A 3 4.99 -3.82 9.51
N ILE A 4 5.97 -2.94 9.71
CA ILE A 4 5.81 -1.49 9.61
C ILE A 4 6.06 -1.04 8.15
N PRO A 5 5.09 -0.39 7.48
CA PRO A 5 5.26 0.11 6.12
C PRO A 5 6.19 1.34 6.08
N THR A 6 6.71 1.68 4.92
CA THR A 6 7.43 2.94 4.71
C THR A 6 6.48 4.13 4.63
N GLY A 7 6.95 5.33 4.99
CA GLY A 7 6.22 6.59 4.80
C GLY A 7 5.36 7.03 5.97
N LEU A 8 4.26 7.71 5.69
CA LEU A 8 3.39 8.29 6.73
C LEU A 8 2.34 7.30 7.20
N ASP A 9 1.98 7.36 8.47
CA ASP A 9 0.78 6.75 9.00
C ASP A 9 -0.47 7.53 8.61
N ASN A 10 -1.62 6.90 8.83
CA ASN A 10 -2.92 7.49 8.52
C ASN A 10 -3.28 8.67 9.44
N TYR A 11 -2.45 8.94 10.46
CA TYR A 11 -2.54 10.04 11.41
C TYR A 11 -1.48 11.13 11.19
N GLY A 12 -0.64 11.01 10.15
CA GLY A 12 0.41 11.95 9.77
C GLY A 12 1.80 11.74 10.40
N GLY A 13 2.00 10.71 11.22
CA GLY A 13 3.31 10.34 11.78
C GLY A 13 4.20 9.60 10.80
N LEU A 14 5.53 9.73 10.90
CA LEU A 14 6.45 8.90 10.12
C LEU A 14 6.47 7.48 10.70
N MET A 15 6.31 6.48 9.84
CA MET A 15 6.41 5.07 10.21
C MET A 15 7.84 4.67 10.57
N TRP A 16 8.80 5.19 9.82
CA TRP A 16 10.20 4.89 10.00
C TRP A 16 10.91 6.15 10.48
N ASN A 17 11.81 5.97 11.45
CA ASN A 17 12.64 7.06 11.92
C ASN A 17 13.67 7.42 10.85
N ASN A 18 13.46 8.54 10.17
CA ASN A 18 14.36 9.01 9.11
C ASN A 18 15.49 9.92 9.62
N ARG A 19 15.72 9.99 10.94
CA ARG A 19 16.81 10.80 11.52
C ARG A 19 18.19 10.18 11.32
N GLU A 20 18.25 8.85 11.21
CA GLU A 20 19.50 8.15 10.96
C GLU A 20 19.77 8.05 9.47
N THR A 21 21.00 8.36 9.07
CA THR A 21 21.47 8.17 7.70
C THR A 21 22.42 6.98 7.62
N VAL A 22 22.38 6.32 6.47
CA VAL A 22 23.23 5.20 6.11
C VAL A 22 24.00 5.61 4.86
N ASN A 23 25.31 5.40 4.89
CA ASN A 23 26.15 5.62 3.72
C ASN A 23 26.08 4.40 2.81
N ILE A 24 25.69 4.61 1.56
CA ILE A 24 25.73 3.59 0.52
C ILE A 24 26.66 4.04 -0.61
N THR A 25 27.33 3.11 -1.27
CA THR A 25 28.15 3.40 -2.46
C THR A 25 27.38 3.00 -3.71
N LYS A 26 27.12 3.96 -4.60
CA LYS A 26 26.44 3.78 -5.89
C LYS A 26 27.27 4.45 -6.98
N ASP A 27 27.60 3.72 -8.04
CA ASP A 27 28.35 4.24 -9.20
C ASP A 27 29.65 5.00 -8.86
N ARG A 28 30.35 4.56 -7.81
CA ARG A 28 31.58 5.14 -7.24
C ARG A 28 31.38 6.38 -6.37
N ASP A 29 30.17 6.87 -6.23
CA ASP A 29 29.81 7.93 -5.29
C ASP A 29 29.34 7.33 -3.95
N THR A 30 29.68 7.99 -2.85
CA THR A 30 29.14 7.67 -1.53
C THR A 30 27.97 8.61 -1.24
N LEU A 31 26.78 8.04 -1.12
CA LEU A 31 25.56 8.76 -0.81
C LEU A 31 25.22 8.54 0.66
N SER A 32 24.92 9.62 1.39
CA SER A 32 24.35 9.53 2.74
C SER A 32 22.84 9.67 2.63
N LEU A 33 22.11 8.59 2.87
CA LEU A 33 20.66 8.52 2.68
C LEU A 33 19.96 8.17 3.99
N SER A 34 18.74 8.68 4.19
CA SER A 34 17.89 8.19 5.28
C SER A 34 17.64 6.68 5.12
N PHE A 35 17.34 5.99 6.22
CA PHE A 35 17.03 4.55 6.18
C PHE A 35 15.91 4.21 5.18
N GLN A 36 14.87 5.05 5.10
CA GLN A 36 13.80 4.88 4.13
C GLN A 36 14.30 5.04 2.67
N ASN A 37 15.18 6.00 2.39
CA ASN A 37 15.72 6.17 1.05
C ASN A 37 16.65 5.02 0.65
N VAL A 38 17.41 4.45 1.59
CA VAL A 38 18.17 3.21 1.32
C VAL A 38 17.25 2.06 0.94
N PHE A 39 16.09 1.93 1.60
CA PHE A 39 15.10 0.93 1.22
C PHE A 39 14.55 1.19 -0.19
N LEU A 40 14.22 2.43 -0.55
CA LEU A 40 13.72 2.77 -1.88
C LEU A 40 14.76 2.50 -2.98
N GLU A 41 16.04 2.83 -2.74
CA GLU A 41 17.15 2.47 -3.65
C GLU A 41 17.27 0.95 -3.83
N LEU A 42 17.17 0.18 -2.74
CA LEU A 42 17.20 -1.28 -2.81
C LEU A 42 16.02 -1.81 -3.62
N VAL A 43 14.81 -1.29 -3.37
CA VAL A 43 13.60 -1.69 -4.10
C VAL A 43 13.75 -1.38 -5.59
N ASP A 44 14.18 -0.17 -5.98
CA ASP A 44 14.37 0.17 -7.40
C ASP A 44 15.43 -0.72 -8.07
N SER A 45 16.54 -0.98 -7.38
CA SER A 45 17.60 -1.86 -7.90
C SER A 45 17.18 -3.32 -8.07
N LYS A 46 16.11 -3.75 -7.39
CA LYS A 46 15.58 -5.13 -7.39
C LYS A 46 14.16 -5.22 -7.94
N LYS A 47 13.61 -4.17 -8.56
CA LYS A 47 12.20 -4.12 -8.97
C LYS A 47 11.77 -5.19 -9.97
N THR A 48 12.70 -5.75 -10.74
CA THR A 48 12.40 -6.89 -11.64
C THR A 48 12.20 -8.20 -10.88
N GLN A 49 12.70 -8.28 -9.64
CA GLN A 49 12.61 -9.44 -8.74
C GLN A 49 11.53 -9.26 -7.67
N ILE A 50 11.25 -8.02 -7.25
CA ILE A 50 10.22 -7.70 -6.26
C ILE A 50 8.87 -7.58 -6.96
N LYS A 51 8.00 -8.59 -6.79
CA LYS A 51 6.67 -8.65 -7.43
C LYS A 51 5.54 -8.02 -6.61
N GLY A 52 5.81 -7.70 -5.35
CA GLY A 52 4.87 -7.06 -4.46
C GLY A 52 5.47 -6.90 -3.06
N ILE A 53 5.05 -5.87 -2.36
CA ILE A 53 5.44 -5.62 -0.97
C ILE A 53 4.19 -5.72 -0.10
N LEU A 54 4.18 -6.66 0.83
CA LEU A 54 3.08 -6.81 1.78
C LEU A 54 3.45 -6.18 3.12
N THR A 55 2.59 -5.32 3.64
CA THR A 55 2.79 -4.57 4.89
C THR A 55 1.58 -4.66 5.83
N SER A 56 1.75 -4.28 7.09
CA SER A 56 0.67 -4.26 8.10
C SER A 56 0.83 -3.03 9.01
N HIS A 57 0.68 -3.19 10.33
CA HIS A 57 0.91 -2.18 11.38
C HIS A 57 -0.06 -1.01 11.43
N THR A 58 -0.65 -0.60 10.31
CA THR A 58 -1.62 0.51 10.31
C THR A 58 -2.97 0.11 10.89
N HIS A 59 -3.29 -1.18 10.96
CA HIS A 59 -4.64 -1.72 11.22
C HIS A 59 -5.66 -1.42 10.12
N PHE A 60 -5.27 -0.75 9.03
CA PHE A 60 -6.14 -0.36 7.92
C PHE A 60 -5.82 -1.15 6.63
N ASP A 61 -6.83 -1.30 5.79
CA ASP A 61 -6.63 -1.64 4.38
C ASP A 61 -5.97 -0.44 3.68
N GLY A 62 -4.88 -0.67 2.95
CA GLY A 62 -4.18 0.39 2.24
C GLY A 62 -3.37 -0.11 1.05
N LEU A 63 -3.03 0.83 0.18
CA LEU A 63 -2.06 0.72 -0.90
C LEU A 63 -1.12 1.91 -0.79
N ARG A 64 0.17 1.69 -1.07
CA ARG A 64 1.18 2.74 -1.16
C ARG A 64 1.92 2.61 -2.48
N CYS A 65 1.98 3.69 -3.23
CA CYS A 65 2.89 3.82 -4.36
C CYS A 65 4.29 4.18 -3.83
N LEU A 66 5.28 3.36 -4.17
CA LEU A 66 6.67 3.64 -3.83
C LEU A 66 7.36 4.23 -5.05
N TYR A 67 7.93 5.41 -4.89
CA TYR A 67 8.63 6.13 -5.94
C TYR A 67 10.14 6.13 -5.70
N ASN A 68 10.89 6.37 -6.77
CA ASN A 68 12.34 6.49 -6.70
C ASN A 68 12.76 7.61 -5.72
N SER A 69 13.82 7.37 -4.96
CA SER A 69 14.44 8.36 -4.05
C SER A 69 15.30 9.40 -4.78
N ASP A 70 15.71 9.15 -6.02
CA ASP A 70 16.46 10.10 -6.83
C ASP A 70 15.58 11.27 -7.28
N SER A 71 16.01 12.50 -6.94
CA SER A 71 15.35 13.74 -7.34
C SER A 71 15.15 13.91 -8.85
N ALA A 72 16.02 13.32 -9.67
CA ALA A 72 15.92 13.40 -11.13
C ALA A 72 14.76 12.55 -11.69
N ASP A 73 14.35 11.50 -10.96
CA ASP A 73 13.35 10.51 -11.39
C ASP A 73 12.31 10.25 -10.29
N ALA A 74 12.07 11.22 -9.40
CA ALA A 74 11.26 11.06 -8.19
C ALA A 74 9.77 10.75 -8.44
N LYS A 75 9.32 10.77 -9.70
CA LYS A 75 7.95 10.39 -10.10
C LYS A 75 7.85 8.96 -10.63
N LYS A 76 8.97 8.26 -10.80
CA LYS A 76 8.96 6.88 -11.27
C LYS A 76 8.50 5.96 -10.17
N LEU A 77 7.37 5.31 -10.41
CA LEU A 77 6.90 4.21 -9.59
C LEU A 77 7.91 3.07 -9.70
N ILE A 78 8.32 2.54 -8.55
CA ILE A 78 9.29 1.44 -8.45
C ILE A 78 8.67 0.19 -7.84
N ALA A 79 7.61 0.34 -7.05
CA ALA A 79 6.84 -0.77 -6.50
C ALA A 79 5.49 -0.28 -5.94
N VAL A 80 4.61 -1.23 -5.67
CA VAL A 80 3.40 -1.02 -4.86
C VAL A 80 3.50 -1.82 -3.56
N SER A 81 3.09 -1.20 -2.45
CA SER A 81 3.00 -1.83 -1.15
C SER A 81 1.54 -1.98 -0.73
N LEU A 82 1.11 -3.21 -0.50
CA LEU A 82 -0.26 -3.58 -0.12
C LEU A 82 -0.30 -3.78 1.40
N CYS A 83 -1.03 -2.92 2.09
CA CYS A 83 -1.22 -2.99 3.54
C CYS A 83 -2.41 -3.89 3.87
N THR A 84 -2.21 -4.89 4.73
CA THR A 84 -3.29 -5.75 5.21
C THR A 84 -3.95 -5.15 6.44
N PRO A 85 -5.29 -5.20 6.53
CA PRO A 85 -6.03 -4.84 7.74
C PRO A 85 -5.66 -5.77 8.89
N GLU A 86 -6.00 -5.37 10.13
CA GLU A 86 -5.89 -6.26 11.29
C GLU A 86 -7.22 -6.89 11.68
N ILE A 87 -7.12 -8.03 12.39
CA ILE A 87 -8.26 -8.69 13.05
C ILE A 87 -8.67 -7.92 14.33
N THR A 88 -7.72 -7.29 15.02
CA THR A 88 -7.99 -6.52 16.25
C THR A 88 -8.76 -5.25 15.96
N ILE A 89 -9.72 -4.86 16.81
CA ILE A 89 -10.65 -3.71 16.60
C ILE A 89 -10.29 -2.43 17.37
N ASN A 90 -9.11 -2.37 17.99
CA ASN A 90 -8.74 -1.30 18.92
C ASN A 90 -8.47 0.06 18.25
N HIS A 91 -8.46 0.14 16.92
CA HIS A 91 -8.26 1.37 16.15
C HIS A 91 -9.53 1.82 15.40
N GLY A 92 -10.70 1.32 15.82
CA GLY A 92 -11.99 1.64 15.21
C GLY A 92 -12.24 0.93 13.88
N ASN A 93 -11.34 0.00 13.51
CA ASN A 93 -11.45 -0.88 12.36
C ASN A 93 -12.37 -2.08 12.60
N ASN A 94 -12.91 -2.62 11.50
CA ASN A 94 -13.52 -3.94 11.54
C ASN A 94 -12.41 -4.99 11.45
N PRO A 95 -12.56 -6.15 12.11
CA PRO A 95 -11.68 -7.28 11.88
C PRO A 95 -11.69 -7.62 10.39
N GLY A 96 -10.52 -7.84 9.80
CA GLY A 96 -10.46 -8.24 8.40
C GLY A 96 -9.18 -8.98 8.07
N PHE A 97 -9.22 -9.70 6.96
CA PHE A 97 -8.03 -10.24 6.30
C PHE A 97 -8.15 -10.10 4.79
N LYS A 98 -6.99 -10.21 4.11
CA LYS A 98 -6.91 -10.22 2.65
C LYS A 98 -6.48 -11.59 2.16
N LEU A 99 -7.08 -12.04 1.07
CA LEU A 99 -6.52 -13.08 0.22
C LEU A 99 -5.84 -12.43 -0.97
N PHE A 100 -4.69 -12.97 -1.35
CA PHE A 100 -3.92 -12.52 -2.51
C PHE A 100 -3.91 -13.64 -3.54
N GLU A 101 -4.28 -13.30 -4.76
CA GLU A 101 -4.13 -14.17 -5.91
C GLU A 101 -2.93 -13.69 -6.73
N TYR A 102 -2.10 -14.65 -7.15
CA TYR A 102 -0.86 -14.38 -7.85
C TYR A 102 -0.65 -15.40 -8.97
N ASN A 103 0.14 -15.00 -9.97
CA ASN A 103 0.60 -15.91 -11.01
C ASN A 103 1.66 -16.87 -10.42
N ALA A 104 1.44 -18.18 -10.47
CA ALA A 104 2.33 -19.16 -9.84
C ALA A 104 3.74 -19.23 -10.47
N ASP A 105 3.87 -18.88 -11.75
CA ASP A 105 5.14 -18.94 -12.48
C ASP A 105 5.97 -17.67 -12.28
N THR A 106 5.32 -16.51 -12.22
CA THR A 106 6.00 -15.20 -12.16
C THR A 106 5.95 -14.53 -10.79
N LEU A 107 5.08 -15.02 -9.90
CA LEU A 107 4.74 -14.43 -8.59
C LEU A 107 4.12 -13.04 -8.66
N ASP A 108 3.70 -12.59 -9.84
CA ASP A 108 3.03 -11.31 -10.00
C ASP A 108 1.66 -11.32 -9.29
N VAL A 109 1.40 -10.28 -8.50
CA VAL A 109 0.14 -10.15 -7.76
C VAL A 109 -0.95 -9.67 -8.70
N LEU A 110 -2.01 -10.45 -8.84
CA LEU A 110 -3.09 -10.22 -9.81
C LEU A 110 -4.32 -9.61 -9.17
N GLN A 111 -4.63 -10.01 -7.93
CA GLN A 111 -5.86 -9.63 -7.26
C GLN A 111 -5.73 -9.75 -5.75
N LEU A 112 -6.55 -8.98 -5.05
CA LEU A 112 -6.83 -9.18 -3.64
C LEU A 112 -8.33 -9.14 -3.40
N SER A 113 -8.75 -9.89 -2.38
CA SER A 113 -10.13 -9.97 -1.89
C SER A 113 -10.11 -9.78 -0.38
N TYR A 114 -11.05 -9.00 0.16
CA TYR A 114 -11.13 -8.72 1.60
C TYR A 114 -12.31 -9.46 2.23
N ALA A 115 -12.06 -10.04 3.39
CA ALA A 115 -13.06 -10.70 4.20
C ALA A 115 -13.17 -10.01 5.56
N LYS A 116 -14.39 -9.95 6.11
CA LYS A 116 -14.70 -9.40 7.43
C LYS A 116 -15.74 -10.27 8.15
N PRO A 117 -15.85 -10.21 9.48
CA PRO A 117 -16.85 -10.97 10.19
C PRO A 117 -18.26 -10.45 9.89
N THR A 118 -19.21 -11.36 9.76
CA THR A 118 -20.64 -11.03 9.75
C THR A 118 -21.09 -10.60 11.13
N VAL A 119 -22.06 -9.69 11.16
CA VAL A 119 -22.63 -9.17 12.41
C VAL A 119 -23.46 -10.23 13.15
N SER A 120 -23.94 -11.25 12.43
CA SER A 120 -24.88 -12.26 12.93
C SER A 120 -24.21 -13.52 13.45
N SER A 121 -23.12 -13.99 12.82
CA SER A 121 -22.45 -15.25 13.21
C SER A 121 -21.00 -15.08 13.63
N GLY A 122 -20.39 -13.91 13.39
CA GLY A 122 -18.94 -13.70 13.59
C GLY A 122 -18.07 -14.48 12.61
N GLN A 123 -18.67 -15.25 11.69
CA GLN A 123 -17.94 -15.91 10.61
C GLN A 123 -17.44 -14.88 9.61
N PHE A 124 -16.25 -15.09 9.08
CA PHE A 124 -15.74 -14.22 8.02
C PHE A 124 -16.43 -14.53 6.70
N GLU A 125 -16.95 -13.49 6.06
CA GLU A 125 -17.45 -13.53 4.70
C GLU A 125 -16.64 -12.54 3.85
N PHE A 126 -16.40 -12.91 2.59
CA PHE A 126 -15.86 -11.95 1.62
C PHE A 126 -16.85 -10.80 1.48
N PHE A 127 -16.34 -9.58 1.46
CA PHE A 127 -17.17 -8.38 1.49
C PHE A 127 -17.88 -8.18 0.14
N GLY A 128 -19.02 -8.86 -0.01
CA GLY A 128 -19.82 -8.92 -1.24
C GLY A 128 -19.08 -9.54 -2.42
N ASP A 129 -19.80 -9.75 -3.52
CA ASP A 129 -19.21 -10.05 -4.83
C ASP A 129 -18.44 -8.83 -5.42
N ASN A 130 -18.42 -7.68 -4.72
CA ASN A 130 -18.05 -6.38 -5.26
C ASN A 130 -16.70 -5.83 -4.78
N TYR A 131 -16.12 -6.31 -3.67
CA TYR A 131 -14.83 -5.78 -3.22
C TYR A 131 -13.67 -6.74 -3.52
N SER A 132 -13.18 -6.60 -4.75
CA SER A 132 -11.87 -7.05 -5.19
C SER A 132 -11.10 -5.83 -5.71
N PHE A 133 -9.78 -5.89 -5.71
CA PHE A 133 -8.98 -4.83 -6.35
C PHE A 133 -9.45 -4.56 -7.78
N LYS A 134 -9.73 -5.60 -8.56
CA LYS A 134 -10.16 -5.43 -9.95
C LYS A 134 -11.52 -4.75 -10.08
N ASN A 135 -12.48 -5.09 -9.21
CA ASN A 135 -13.78 -4.44 -9.24
C ASN A 135 -13.70 -2.97 -8.82
N THR A 136 -12.91 -2.68 -7.78
CA THR A 136 -12.74 -1.30 -7.28
C THR A 136 -11.97 -0.42 -8.25
N TYR A 137 -10.92 -0.95 -8.90
CA TYR A 137 -10.11 -0.20 -9.86
C TYR A 137 -10.59 -0.36 -11.31
N VAL A 138 -11.77 -0.94 -11.52
CA VAL A 138 -12.41 -1.13 -12.84
C VAL A 138 -11.50 -1.84 -13.85
N ILE A 139 -10.75 -2.83 -13.38
CA ILE A 139 -9.83 -3.64 -14.20
C ILE A 139 -10.59 -4.80 -14.82
N SER A 140 -10.61 -4.83 -16.15
CA SER A 140 -11.36 -5.84 -16.91
C SER A 140 -10.57 -7.12 -17.22
N ASP A 141 -9.23 -7.04 -17.31
CA ASP A 141 -8.40 -8.23 -17.55
C ASP A 141 -8.10 -8.95 -16.21
N PRO A 142 -8.58 -10.19 -16.01
CA PRO A 142 -8.31 -10.96 -14.80
C PRO A 142 -6.83 -11.35 -14.64
N LYS A 143 -5.99 -11.19 -15.66
CA LYS A 143 -4.54 -11.46 -15.61
C LYS A 143 -3.71 -10.20 -15.45
N GLU A 144 -4.34 -9.02 -15.42
CA GLU A 144 -3.60 -7.77 -15.23
C GLU A 144 -2.92 -7.76 -13.86
N ILE A 145 -1.67 -7.32 -13.85
CA ILE A 145 -0.83 -7.26 -12.66
C ILE A 145 -1.16 -5.96 -11.93
N ILE A 146 -1.41 -6.02 -10.62
CA ILE A 146 -1.76 -4.85 -9.79
C ILE A 146 -0.78 -3.69 -10.00
N TYR A 147 0.52 -3.99 -10.06
CA TYR A 147 1.55 -2.97 -10.31
C TYR A 147 1.34 -2.25 -11.64
N GLU A 148 1.07 -3.00 -12.72
CA GLU A 148 0.92 -2.43 -14.06
C GLU A 148 -0.32 -1.55 -14.15
N SER A 149 -1.43 -1.99 -13.56
CA SER A 149 -2.66 -1.19 -13.46
C SER A 149 -2.40 0.14 -12.76
N ILE A 150 -1.76 0.10 -11.58
CA ILE A 150 -1.46 1.32 -10.80
C ILE A 150 -0.43 2.20 -11.52
N ALA A 151 0.57 1.62 -12.19
CA ALA A 151 1.58 2.38 -12.93
C ALA A 151 0.98 3.14 -14.12
N GLY A 152 -0.11 2.65 -14.70
CA GLY A 152 -0.81 3.27 -15.82
C GLY A 152 -1.84 4.34 -15.43
N MET A 153 -2.21 4.44 -14.15
CA MET A 153 -3.24 5.36 -13.65
C MET A 153 -2.67 6.72 -13.25
N ASP A 154 -3.49 7.77 -13.35
CA ASP A 154 -3.17 9.04 -12.72
C ASP A 154 -3.23 8.92 -11.19
N SER A 155 -2.38 9.66 -10.48
CA SER A 155 -2.38 9.64 -9.02
C SER A 155 -3.73 10.04 -8.39
N GLU A 156 -4.49 10.94 -9.03
CA GLU A 156 -5.81 11.35 -8.57
C GLU A 156 -6.82 10.20 -8.72
N GLU A 157 -6.75 9.45 -9.82
CA GLU A 157 -7.57 8.26 -10.06
C GLU A 157 -7.25 7.15 -9.04
N VAL A 158 -5.97 6.89 -8.78
CA VAL A 158 -5.58 5.92 -7.74
C VAL A 158 -6.13 6.32 -6.37
N VAL A 159 -6.09 7.61 -6.04
CA VAL A 159 -6.65 8.14 -4.78
C VAL A 159 -8.17 8.00 -4.73
N GLU A 160 -8.85 8.24 -5.84
CA GLU A 160 -10.30 8.08 -5.97
C GLU A 160 -10.71 6.63 -5.66
N TYR A 161 -10.12 5.65 -6.35
CA TYR A 161 -10.40 4.23 -6.09
C TYR A 161 -9.97 3.78 -4.69
N MET A 162 -8.85 4.28 -4.18
CA MET A 162 -8.42 4.05 -2.78
C MET A 162 -9.43 4.57 -1.75
N SER A 163 -10.22 5.58 -2.09
CA SER A 163 -11.26 6.09 -1.19
C SER A 163 -12.51 5.20 -1.15
N GLU A 164 -12.69 4.36 -2.17
CA GLU A 164 -13.72 3.33 -2.22
C GLU A 164 -13.28 2.04 -1.51
N ILE A 165 -11.97 1.79 -1.48
CA ILE A 165 -11.37 0.81 -0.58
C ILE A 165 -11.79 1.18 0.85
N LEU A 166 -12.43 0.24 1.53
CA LEU A 166 -12.96 0.40 2.88
C LEU A 166 -11.86 0.85 3.86
N ALA A 167 -11.61 2.16 3.90
CA ALA A 167 -10.96 2.84 5.00
C ALA A 167 -12.00 2.87 6.12
N VAL A 168 -12.14 1.71 6.78
CA VAL A 168 -12.69 1.55 8.13
C VAL A 168 -13.88 2.49 8.38
N LYS A 169 -15.06 2.08 7.89
CA LYS A 169 -16.32 2.70 8.32
C LYS A 169 -16.46 2.49 9.82
N ASN A 170 -16.34 3.57 10.60
CA ASN A 170 -16.64 3.55 12.02
C ASN A 170 -18.17 3.40 12.19
N TYR A 171 -18.62 2.19 12.54
CA TYR A 171 -20.04 1.87 12.68
C TYR A 171 -20.77 2.65 13.80
N LYS A 172 -20.04 3.26 14.75
CA LYS A 172 -20.67 4.11 15.78
C LYS A 172 -20.99 5.51 15.28
N THR A 173 -20.27 6.02 14.27
CA THR A 173 -20.42 7.41 13.82
C THR A 173 -20.98 7.55 12.41
N ASN A 174 -21.09 6.44 11.67
CA ASN A 174 -21.50 6.40 10.26
C ASN A 174 -20.66 7.32 9.34
N LYS A 175 -19.52 7.81 9.82
CA LYS A 175 -18.57 8.61 9.06
C LYS A 175 -17.51 7.68 8.48
N ILE A 176 -17.33 7.75 7.17
CA ILE A 176 -16.06 7.34 6.55
C ILE A 176 -15.02 8.25 7.18
N VAL A 177 -14.10 7.70 7.96
CA VAL A 177 -12.91 8.45 8.36
C VAL A 177 -12.09 8.54 7.09
N ARG A 178 -12.37 9.58 6.28
CA ARG A 178 -11.51 10.01 5.20
C ARG A 178 -10.22 10.40 5.89
N THR A 179 -9.28 9.47 5.96
CA THR A 179 -7.96 9.69 6.52
C THR A 179 -7.38 10.92 5.82
N TYR A 180 -6.80 11.79 6.63
CA TYR A 180 -6.25 13.09 6.26
C TYR A 180 -5.57 13.03 4.89
N ASP A 181 -5.92 13.98 4.02
CA ASP A 181 -5.20 14.32 2.78
C ASP A 181 -4.59 13.08 2.11
N PHE A 182 -5.42 12.22 1.50
CA PHE A 182 -4.97 10.99 0.82
C PHE A 182 -3.77 11.23 -0.11
N MET A 183 -3.67 12.44 -0.69
CA MET A 183 -2.52 12.88 -1.46
C MET A 183 -1.23 12.89 -0.64
N LYS A 184 -1.23 13.21 0.66
CA LYS A 184 -0.05 13.08 1.55
C LYS A 184 0.26 11.64 1.95
N VAL A 185 -0.73 10.77 2.08
CA VAL A 185 -0.53 9.34 2.40
C VAL A 185 0.00 8.56 1.19
N MET A 186 -0.43 8.93 -0.02
CA MET A 186 0.12 8.42 -1.28
C MET A 186 1.43 9.10 -1.69
N ASN A 187 1.67 10.36 -1.27
CA ASN A 187 2.97 11.03 -1.38
C ASN A 187 3.87 10.66 -0.20
N VAL A 188 4.35 9.42 -0.20
CA VAL A 188 5.52 9.10 0.60
C VAL A 188 6.77 9.60 -0.13
N LEU A 189 7.18 10.80 0.30
CA LEU A 189 8.49 11.45 0.14
C LEU A 189 8.87 11.96 -1.27
N LYS A 190 8.43 13.19 -1.58
CA LYS A 190 9.37 14.13 -2.23
C LYS A 190 10.31 14.61 -1.13
N ASN A 191 11.62 14.42 -1.33
CA ASN A 191 12.73 14.88 -0.49
C ASN A 191 12.33 15.96 0.53
N GLN A 192 12.22 15.57 1.81
CA GLN A 192 12.38 16.47 2.94
C GLN A 192 13.80 16.33 3.47
#